data_AF-A0A7V5T6I3-F1
#
_entry.id   AF-A0A7V5T6I3-F1
#
_cell.length_a   1.000
_cell.length_b   1.000
_cell.length_c   1.000
_cell.angle_alpha   90.00
_cell.angle_beta   90.00
_cell.angle_gamma   90.00
#
_symmetry.space_group_name_H-M   'P 1'
#
loop_
_entity.id
_entity.type
_entity.pdbx_description
1 polymer ?
#
loop_
_entity_poly.entity_id
_entity_poly.type
_entity_poly.pdbx_seq_one_letter_code
_entity_poly.pdbx_strand_id
1 'polypeptide(L)'
;MEREMVERENPMGVEEPDPITSRSMSGALLIASLVLVGTLIWALYDEVYGRRPWKAMQREFVERYTAYLKRVKPRQATTEAALKQSPEYRKLEQELMAARQAVAPRLREIDRELAEIERQLEAIRPVFQDARAKIGALTYEWEVAGSERAKARKMREIEEAKRGPFRVRLIAADGEGKNEEWRLTFDELQRRFLALQERKAQLVSERARLLEPVVEIEKKMNQYLQDNLVGLDQKQIDGLLRKMETFKIELKQIHVQDGDLVDRCISCHVGILEPLPLTEQIMGRKAFVSHPNPALLRIHNPERFGCSPCHGGNGRATTNVVKAHGLNKHWLWPLYKPENYEAGCVQCHFRDRVLEGAEVFNLGRDLYELKGCVGCHRYEGYDRETDALLEVRKTIRQLNLERAENEREIRRALRAADQATDDREARRLYALAETLRVKNSQIADRLEQLELQAKYLMQDQKKVGPNLKEVRLKLRKEWIPVWIENPHAFRPTTKMPRFRLSREEVQAISAYLWQTALRDPLPTQPPGDPIRGRELFETRGCLACHSIGEGAQTIGGTFAANLSRVGEKVNYDYLVRWIHNPRERTRPYCPNERRDIGPEDYAKRGLPFRFDLNHSKCPSCG
;
A
#
# COMPACT_ATOMS: atom_id res chain seq x y z
N MET A 1 2.66 -58.11 76.32
CA MET A 1 3.46 -59.34 76.29
C MET A 1 3.33 -59.90 74.89
N GLU A 2 4.33 -60.03 74.06
CA GLU A 2 5.79 -59.89 74.16
C GLU A 2 6.19 -59.56 72.71
N ARG A 3 6.86 -58.43 72.43
CA ARG A 3 8.32 -58.34 72.56
C ARG A 3 8.99 -59.59 72.01
N GLU A 4 9.27 -59.58 70.72
CA GLU A 4 10.54 -60.04 70.13
C GLU A 4 10.33 -60.19 68.62
N MET A 5 10.51 -59.09 67.90
CA MET A 5 11.11 -59.06 66.56
C MET A 5 11.45 -57.60 66.23
N VAL A 6 12.14 -56.97 67.19
CA VAL A 6 12.96 -55.79 66.96
C VAL A 6 14.39 -56.24 67.25
N GLU A 7 15.30 -55.77 66.42
CA GLU A 7 16.75 -56.00 66.47
C GLU A 7 17.22 -57.39 66.03
N ARG A 8 17.63 -57.45 64.75
CA ARG A 8 19.03 -57.75 64.46
C ARG A 8 19.45 -57.09 63.16
N GLU A 9 20.38 -56.16 63.36
CA GLU A 9 21.53 -55.93 62.49
C GLU A 9 21.22 -55.21 61.18
N ASN A 10 21.34 -53.89 61.27
CA ASN A 10 22.19 -53.14 60.36
C ASN A 10 23.66 -53.53 60.66
N PRO A 11 24.32 -54.37 59.83
CA PRO A 11 25.75 -54.57 59.90
C PRO A 11 26.34 -53.75 58.76
N MET A 12 26.89 -52.60 59.13
CA MET A 12 27.58 -51.61 58.28
C MET A 12 26.72 -50.41 57.93
N GLY A 13 26.80 -49.39 58.80
CA GLY A 13 26.39 -48.03 58.50
C GLY A 13 27.13 -47.45 57.31
N VAL A 14 26.59 -47.69 56.13
CA VAL A 14 26.85 -46.91 54.92
C VAL A 14 25.46 -46.57 54.38
N GLU A 15 24.96 -45.37 54.72
CA GLU A 15 23.86 -44.77 53.95
C GLU A 15 24.25 -44.85 52.47
N GLU A 16 23.41 -45.50 51.65
CA GLU A 16 23.60 -45.50 50.21
C GLU A 16 23.69 -44.03 49.79
N PRO A 17 24.85 -43.57 49.29
CA PRO A 17 25.10 -42.16 49.12
C PRO A 17 24.07 -41.61 48.14
N ASP A 18 23.09 -40.84 48.63
CA ASP A 18 22.05 -40.25 47.77
C ASP A 18 22.79 -39.45 46.69
N PRO A 19 22.61 -39.78 45.40
CA PRO A 19 23.43 -39.23 44.32
C PRO A 19 23.35 -37.70 44.22
N ILE A 20 22.36 -37.07 44.88
CA ILE A 20 22.18 -35.63 44.96
C ILE A 20 22.95 -35.03 46.16
N THR A 21 23.06 -35.74 47.29
CA THR A 21 23.69 -35.23 48.53
C THR A 21 25.12 -35.74 48.77
N SER A 22 25.53 -36.81 48.09
CA SER A 22 26.81 -37.51 48.31
C SER A 22 27.89 -37.25 47.26
N ARG A 23 27.55 -36.60 46.14
CA ARG A 23 28.48 -36.26 45.06
C ARG A 23 28.35 -34.80 44.68
N SER A 24 29.49 -34.12 44.56
CA SER A 24 29.54 -32.71 44.16
C SER A 24 28.99 -32.54 42.74
N MET A 25 27.85 -31.84 42.61
CA MET A 25 27.28 -31.45 41.32
C MET A 25 28.04 -30.29 40.65
N SER A 26 29.05 -29.72 41.31
CA SER A 26 29.80 -28.57 40.83
C SER A 26 30.41 -28.78 39.44
N GLY A 27 30.88 -29.99 39.13
CA GLY A 27 31.42 -30.32 37.79
C GLY A 27 30.37 -30.32 36.69
N ALA A 28 29.22 -30.96 36.94
CA ALA A 28 28.10 -31.00 35.98
C ALA A 28 27.47 -29.61 35.79
N LEU A 29 27.31 -28.84 36.87
CA LEU A 29 26.83 -27.46 36.84
C LEU A 29 27.82 -26.52 36.14
N LEU A 30 29.13 -26.71 36.31
CA LEU A 30 30.15 -25.95 35.58
C LEU A 30 30.08 -26.24 34.08
N ILE A 31 29.99 -27.52 33.68
CA ILE A 31 29.84 -27.91 32.28
C ILE A 31 28.56 -27.31 31.69
N ALA A 32 27.42 -27.43 32.38
CA ALA A 32 26.16 -26.86 31.94
C ALA A 32 26.23 -25.33 31.82
N SER A 33 26.89 -24.66 32.77
CA SER A 33 27.11 -23.21 32.75
C SER A 33 28.01 -22.79 31.59
N LEU A 34 29.08 -23.52 31.31
CA LEU A 34 29.97 -23.25 30.18
C LEU A 34 29.27 -23.48 28.84
N VAL A 35 28.43 -24.52 28.72
CA VAL A 35 27.59 -24.74 27.53
C VAL A 35 26.57 -23.62 27.36
N LEU A 36 25.93 -23.17 28.45
CA LEU A 36 24.99 -22.05 28.40
C LEU A 36 25.69 -20.74 27.97
N VAL A 37 26.88 -20.46 28.51
CA VAL A 37 27.68 -19.30 28.11
C VAL A 37 28.13 -19.42 26.66
N GLY A 38 28.61 -20.60 26.24
CA GLY A 38 29.01 -20.85 24.85
C GLY A 38 27.87 -20.68 23.86
N THR A 39 26.68 -21.20 24.18
CA THR A 39 25.48 -21.03 23.35
C THR A 39 24.98 -19.59 23.34
N LEU A 40 25.07 -18.86 24.45
CA LEU A 40 24.77 -17.43 24.50
C LEU A 40 25.72 -16.62 23.62
N ILE A 41 27.04 -16.86 23.72
CA ILE A 41 28.05 -16.21 22.88
C ILE A 41 27.77 -16.51 21.40
N TRP A 42 27.48 -17.76 21.06
CA TRP A 42 27.15 -18.15 19.69
C TRP A 42 25.86 -17.48 19.20
N ALA A 43 24.80 -17.45 20.02
CA ALA A 43 23.54 -16.79 19.67
C ALA A 43 23.72 -15.28 19.44
N LEU A 44 24.53 -14.62 20.29
CA LEU A 44 24.86 -13.20 20.12
C LEU A 44 25.68 -12.98 18.85
N TYR A 45 26.64 -13.86 18.54
CA TYR A 45 27.42 -13.77 17.31
C TYR A 45 26.53 -13.94 16.06
N ASP A 46 25.67 -14.96 16.04
CA ASP A 46 24.73 -15.21 14.93
C ASP A 46 23.74 -14.05 14.77
N GLU A 47 23.21 -13.49 15.87
CA GLU A 47 22.28 -12.36 15.84
C GLU A 47 22.94 -11.07 15.32
N VAL A 48 24.22 -10.84 15.66
CA VAL A 48 24.93 -9.62 15.27
C VAL A 48 25.48 -9.70 13.84
N TYR A 49 26.04 -10.85 13.44
CA TYR A 49 26.77 -11.01 12.17
C TYR A 49 26.05 -11.90 11.16
N GLY A 50 25.40 -12.99 11.58
CA GLY A 50 24.73 -13.94 10.69
C GLY A 50 23.36 -13.47 10.20
N ARG A 51 22.51 -12.98 11.11
CA ARG A 51 21.10 -12.65 10.82
C ARG A 51 20.87 -11.24 10.29
N ARG A 52 21.90 -10.38 10.25
CA ARG A 52 21.79 -8.95 9.89
C ARG A 52 22.74 -8.52 8.76
N PRO A 53 22.74 -9.21 7.59
CA PRO A 53 23.64 -8.88 6.47
C PRO A 53 23.43 -7.48 5.91
N TRP A 54 22.23 -6.91 6.07
CA TRP A 54 21.89 -5.54 5.69
C TRP A 54 22.79 -4.49 6.38
N LYS A 55 23.30 -4.75 7.60
CA LYS A 55 24.23 -3.82 8.27
C LYS A 55 25.54 -3.68 7.50
N ALA A 56 26.08 -4.79 7.00
CA ALA A 56 27.29 -4.78 6.20
C ALA A 56 27.06 -4.07 4.86
N MET A 57 25.91 -4.31 4.22
CA MET A 57 25.53 -3.61 2.98
C MET A 57 25.44 -2.09 3.18
N GLN A 58 24.83 -1.63 4.28
CA GLN A 58 24.73 -0.20 4.59
C GLN A 58 26.11 0.43 4.84
N ARG A 59 27.00 -0.23 5.59
CA ARG A 59 28.38 0.25 5.81
C ARG A 59 29.14 0.38 4.50
N GLU A 60 29.07 -0.66 3.67
CA GLU A 60 29.74 -0.68 2.37
C GLU A 60 29.19 0.41 1.45
N PHE A 61 27.87 0.64 1.45
CA PHE A 61 27.28 1.75 0.71
C PHE A 61 27.80 3.10 1.18
N VAL A 62 27.80 3.37 2.50
CA VAL A 62 28.30 4.62 3.08
C VAL A 62 29.76 4.86 2.67
N GLU A 63 30.61 3.85 2.78
CA GLU A 63 32.02 3.93 2.39
C GLU A 63 32.18 4.29 0.91
N ARG A 64 31.54 3.51 0.02
CA ARG A 64 31.66 3.69 -1.43
C ARG A 64 31.06 5.01 -1.90
N TYR A 65 29.88 5.37 -1.39
CA TYR A 65 29.21 6.60 -1.79
C TYR A 65 29.95 7.83 -1.27
N THR A 66 30.49 7.79 -0.04
CA THR A 66 31.36 8.86 0.48
C THR A 66 32.60 9.04 -0.39
N ALA A 67 33.26 7.94 -0.78
CA ALA A 67 34.41 8.00 -1.69
C ALA A 67 34.04 8.60 -3.05
N TYR A 68 32.89 8.22 -3.60
CA TYR A 68 32.36 8.78 -4.84
C TYR A 68 32.09 10.28 -4.74
N LEU A 69 31.40 10.73 -3.69
CA LEU A 69 31.10 12.14 -3.44
C LEU A 69 32.38 12.98 -3.29
N LYS A 70 33.37 12.47 -2.54
CA LYS A 70 34.69 13.13 -2.40
C LYS A 70 35.43 13.26 -3.72
N ARG A 71 35.27 12.30 -4.63
CA ARG A 71 35.87 12.34 -5.97
C ARG A 71 35.17 13.34 -6.90
N VAL A 72 33.84 13.47 -6.80
CA VAL A 72 33.04 14.35 -7.67
C VAL A 72 33.08 15.81 -7.19
N LYS A 73 33.20 16.05 -5.89
CA LYS A 73 33.16 17.40 -5.27
C LYS A 73 34.14 18.41 -5.92
N PRO A 74 35.44 18.12 -6.15
CA PRO A 74 36.36 19.09 -6.73
C PRO A 74 35.99 19.46 -8.16
N ARG A 75 35.54 18.49 -8.96
CA ARG A 75 35.15 18.73 -10.35
C ARG A 75 33.91 19.63 -10.42
N GLN A 76 32.91 19.37 -9.57
CA GLN A 76 31.71 20.20 -9.48
C GLN A 76 32.03 21.60 -8.94
N ALA A 77 32.98 21.72 -8.01
CA ALA A 77 33.47 23.01 -7.52
C ALA A 77 33.96 23.91 -8.65
N THR A 78 34.78 23.37 -9.55
CA THR A 78 35.34 24.11 -10.67
C THR A 78 34.25 24.56 -11.64
N THR A 79 33.29 23.68 -11.95
CA THR A 79 32.17 24.01 -12.83
C THR A 79 31.26 25.08 -12.22
N GLU A 80 30.89 24.93 -10.94
CA GLU A 80 30.08 25.92 -10.23
C GLU A 80 30.80 27.27 -10.12
N ALA A 81 32.11 27.28 -9.84
CA ALA A 81 32.89 28.52 -9.79
C ALA A 81 32.94 29.23 -11.15
N ALA A 82 33.05 28.48 -12.26
CA ALA A 82 32.99 29.04 -13.60
C ALA A 82 31.61 29.66 -13.90
N LEU A 83 30.53 28.99 -13.51
CA LEU A 83 29.17 29.52 -13.65
C LEU A 83 28.94 30.78 -12.81
N LYS A 84 29.46 30.82 -11.58
CA LYS A 84 29.39 32.02 -10.72
C LYS A 84 30.17 33.21 -11.26
N GLN A 85 31.18 32.97 -12.10
CA GLN A 85 31.92 34.03 -12.79
C GLN A 85 31.23 34.54 -14.06
N SER A 86 30.14 33.90 -14.50
CA SER A 86 29.38 34.36 -15.67
C SER A 86 28.81 35.78 -15.47
N PRO A 87 28.74 36.60 -16.54
CA PRO A 87 28.16 37.93 -16.47
C PRO A 87 26.74 37.95 -15.89
N GLU A 88 25.93 36.95 -16.24
CA GLU A 88 24.53 36.80 -15.82
C GLU A 88 24.44 36.55 -14.31
N TYR A 89 25.26 35.65 -13.77
CA TYR A 89 25.28 35.35 -12.35
C TYR A 89 25.82 36.53 -11.52
N ARG A 90 26.88 37.20 -12.01
CA ARG A 90 27.44 38.39 -11.35
C ARG A 90 26.43 39.54 -11.28
N LYS A 91 25.60 39.71 -12.32
CA LYS A 91 24.52 40.69 -12.30
C LYS A 91 23.50 40.39 -11.20
N LEU A 92 23.05 39.13 -11.08
CA LEU A 92 22.14 38.71 -10.01
C LEU A 92 22.77 38.90 -8.62
N GLU A 93 24.06 38.64 -8.48
CA GLU A 93 24.79 38.87 -7.22
C GLU A 93 24.81 40.36 -6.83
N GLN A 94 25.05 41.26 -7.78
CA GLN A 94 24.98 42.71 -7.56
C GLN A 94 23.56 43.16 -7.20
N GLU A 95 22.55 42.66 -7.90
CA GLU A 95 21.13 42.93 -7.59
C GLU A 95 20.76 42.45 -6.18
N LEU A 96 21.24 41.27 -5.77
CA LEU A 96 21.01 40.73 -4.43
C LEU A 96 21.66 41.61 -3.35
N MET A 97 22.90 42.06 -3.57
CA MET A 97 23.59 42.94 -2.63
C MET A 97 22.84 44.27 -2.48
N ALA A 98 22.42 44.89 -3.59
CA ALA A 98 21.67 46.13 -3.56
C ALA A 98 20.31 45.96 -2.85
N ALA A 99 19.57 44.89 -3.14
CA ALA A 99 18.29 44.59 -2.51
C ALA A 99 18.45 44.39 -0.99
N ARG A 100 19.47 43.64 -0.54
CA ARG A 100 19.76 43.44 0.89
C ARG A 100 20.12 44.74 1.59
N GLN A 101 20.94 45.59 0.96
CA GLN A 101 21.31 46.88 1.53
C GLN A 101 20.11 47.83 1.67
N ALA A 102 19.21 47.83 0.69
CA ALA A 102 18.01 48.66 0.71
C ALA A 102 17.06 48.33 1.89
N VAL A 103 16.91 47.04 2.22
CA VAL A 103 15.98 46.60 3.28
C VAL A 103 16.62 46.54 4.67
N ALA A 104 17.95 46.51 4.77
CA ALA A 104 18.67 46.31 6.02
C ALA A 104 18.37 47.32 7.15
N PRO A 105 18.16 48.63 6.90
CA PRO A 105 17.79 49.58 7.95
C PRO A 105 16.43 49.26 8.56
N ARG A 106 15.41 49.08 7.72
CA ARG A 106 14.03 48.80 8.16
C ARG A 106 13.91 47.42 8.81
N LEU A 107 14.62 46.41 8.31
CA LEU A 107 14.67 45.09 8.94
C LEU A 107 15.24 45.17 10.36
N ARG A 108 16.32 45.95 10.59
CA ARG A 108 16.89 46.14 11.93
C ARG A 108 15.92 46.82 12.90
N GLU A 109 15.10 47.75 12.43
CA GLU A 109 14.03 48.35 13.23
C GLU A 109 12.95 47.34 13.58
N ILE A 110 12.45 46.60 12.59
CA ILE A 110 11.42 45.57 12.79
C ILE A 110 11.92 44.48 13.74
N ASP A 111 13.16 44.01 13.59
CA ASP A 111 13.73 42.98 14.46
C ASP A 111 13.86 43.47 15.91
N ARG A 112 14.20 44.76 16.13
CA ARG A 112 14.22 45.38 17.46
C ARG A 112 12.81 45.48 18.07
N GLU A 113 11.81 45.93 17.29
CA GLU A 113 10.42 46.00 17.74
C GLU A 113 9.86 44.61 18.06
N LEU A 114 10.15 43.62 17.24
CA LEU A 114 9.73 42.23 17.46
C LEU A 114 10.33 41.65 18.73
N ALA A 115 11.63 41.86 18.98
CA ALA A 115 12.28 41.40 20.20
C ALA A 115 11.64 42.00 21.46
N GLU A 116 11.28 43.29 21.42
CA GLU A 116 10.59 43.96 22.53
C GLU A 116 9.16 43.40 22.73
N ILE A 117 8.40 43.22 21.65
CA ILE A 117 7.05 42.62 21.73
C ILE A 117 7.10 41.19 22.27
N GLU A 118 8.10 40.39 21.86
CA GLU A 118 8.28 39.03 22.35
C GLU A 118 8.59 39.01 23.84
N ARG A 119 9.47 39.89 24.32
CA ARG A 119 9.75 40.10 25.75
C ARG A 119 8.47 40.41 26.54
N GLN A 120 7.64 41.32 26.05
CA GLN A 120 6.38 41.68 26.70
C GLN A 120 5.36 40.53 26.69
N LEU A 121 5.26 39.81 25.57
CA LEU A 121 4.38 38.64 25.46
C LEU A 121 4.82 37.49 26.39
N GLU A 122 6.12 37.26 26.54
CA GLU A 122 6.65 36.23 27.45
C GLU A 122 6.32 36.55 28.92
N ALA A 123 6.38 37.83 29.31
CA ALA A 123 5.98 38.27 30.64
C ALA A 123 4.45 38.19 30.87
N ILE A 124 3.63 38.59 29.89
CA ILE A 124 2.16 38.61 30.01
C ILE A 124 1.56 37.21 29.96
N ARG A 125 2.07 36.33 29.09
CA ARG A 125 1.46 35.03 28.76
C ARG A 125 1.11 34.15 29.96
N PRO A 126 2.02 33.86 30.92
CA PRO A 126 1.68 33.00 32.06
C PRO A 126 0.59 33.64 32.93
N VAL A 127 0.72 34.94 33.22
CA VAL A 127 -0.26 35.69 34.03
C VAL A 127 -1.64 35.72 33.37
N PHE A 128 -1.69 35.89 32.04
CA PHE A 128 -2.93 35.89 31.27
C PHE A 128 -3.57 34.50 31.19
N GLN A 129 -2.77 33.45 31.01
CA GLN A 129 -3.26 32.07 31.00
C GLN A 129 -3.87 31.67 32.34
N ASP A 130 -3.20 32.00 33.45
CA ASP A 130 -3.69 31.71 34.80
C ASP A 130 -4.98 32.49 35.11
N ALA A 131 -5.00 33.79 34.80
CA ALA A 131 -6.19 34.64 34.97
C ALA A 131 -7.38 34.11 34.16
N ARG A 132 -7.14 33.76 32.89
CA ARG A 132 -8.16 33.22 31.98
C ARG A 132 -8.65 31.84 32.42
N ALA A 133 -7.77 30.97 32.90
CA ALA A 133 -8.14 29.65 33.40
C ALA A 133 -9.04 29.76 34.64
N LYS A 134 -8.71 30.65 35.58
CA LYS A 134 -9.52 30.93 36.76
C LYS A 134 -10.90 31.49 36.40
N ILE A 135 -10.96 32.47 35.50
CA ILE A 135 -12.22 33.05 35.03
C ILE A 135 -13.04 32.01 34.26
N GLY A 136 -12.40 31.17 33.43
CA GLY A 136 -13.05 30.10 32.69
C GLY A 136 -13.69 29.05 33.61
N ALA A 137 -12.98 28.64 34.67
CA ALA A 137 -13.53 27.72 35.67
C ALA A 137 -14.77 28.31 36.38
N LEU A 138 -14.70 29.58 36.81
CA LEU A 138 -15.84 30.27 37.43
C LEU A 138 -17.01 30.46 36.45
N THR A 139 -16.73 30.67 35.17
CA THR A 139 -17.75 30.78 34.11
C THR A 139 -18.46 29.45 33.89
N TYR A 140 -17.71 28.33 33.85
CA TYR A 140 -18.30 27.00 33.76
C TYR A 140 -19.20 26.70 34.98
N GLU A 141 -18.71 26.99 36.19
CA GLU A 141 -19.50 26.84 37.42
C GLU A 141 -20.78 27.69 37.43
N TRP A 142 -20.74 28.88 36.80
CA TRP A 142 -21.93 29.71 36.58
C TRP A 142 -22.91 29.08 35.59
N GLU A 143 -22.43 28.49 34.48
CA GLU A 143 -23.28 27.84 33.47
C GLU A 143 -24.01 26.60 34.03
N VAL A 144 -23.33 25.79 34.86
CA VAL A 144 -23.90 24.56 35.44
C VAL A 144 -24.68 24.78 36.74
N ALA A 145 -24.77 26.01 37.24
CA ALA A 145 -25.44 26.32 38.49
C ALA A 145 -26.97 26.11 38.40
N GLY A 146 -27.52 25.24 39.24
CA GLY A 146 -28.93 24.85 39.25
C GLY A 146 -29.93 25.87 39.83
N SER A 147 -29.50 27.08 40.20
CA SER A 147 -30.41 28.14 40.68
C SER A 147 -29.93 29.55 40.30
N GLU A 148 -30.87 30.47 40.09
CA GLU A 148 -30.58 31.88 39.78
C GLU A 148 -29.78 32.58 40.89
N ARG A 149 -29.99 32.20 42.15
CA ARG A 149 -29.21 32.73 43.28
C ARG A 149 -27.74 32.27 43.23
N ALA A 150 -27.50 31.01 42.83
CA ALA A 150 -26.14 30.50 42.64
C ALA A 150 -25.46 31.15 41.43
N LYS A 151 -26.18 31.39 40.34
CA LYS A 151 -25.69 32.16 39.19
C LYS A 151 -25.31 33.60 39.56
N ALA A 152 -26.16 34.32 40.29
CA ALA A 152 -25.87 35.68 40.74
C ALA A 152 -24.69 35.77 41.72
N ARG A 153 -24.39 34.69 42.47
CA ARG A 153 -23.18 34.58 43.29
C ARG A 153 -21.94 34.38 42.42
N LYS A 154 -21.97 33.42 41.50
CA LYS A 154 -20.83 33.13 40.61
C LYS A 154 -20.49 34.30 39.69
N MET A 155 -21.49 35.04 39.21
CA MET A 155 -21.25 36.27 38.43
C MET A 155 -20.47 37.32 39.24
N ARG A 156 -20.75 37.47 40.54
CA ARG A 156 -19.97 38.37 41.41
C ARG A 156 -18.53 37.89 41.59
N GLU A 157 -18.32 36.59 41.76
CA GLU A 157 -16.98 35.98 41.86
C GLU A 157 -16.18 36.17 40.55
N ILE A 158 -16.82 36.11 39.38
CA ILE A 158 -16.19 36.39 38.08
C ILE A 158 -15.78 37.86 37.98
N GLU A 159 -16.67 38.80 38.32
CA GLU A 159 -16.35 40.23 38.26
C GLU A 159 -15.27 40.63 39.27
N GLU A 160 -15.25 40.01 40.44
CA GLU A 160 -14.18 40.17 41.42
C GLU A 160 -12.85 39.61 40.90
N ALA A 161 -12.86 38.43 40.26
CA ALA A 161 -11.68 37.85 39.64
C ALA A 161 -11.12 38.72 38.50
N LYS A 162 -11.97 39.43 37.75
CA LYS A 162 -11.55 40.34 36.67
C LYS A 162 -10.92 41.65 37.17
N ARG A 163 -11.31 42.14 38.36
CA ARG A 163 -10.82 43.42 38.93
C ARG A 163 -9.32 43.41 39.24
N GLY A 164 -8.70 42.24 39.38
CA GLY A 164 -7.26 42.12 39.65
C GLY A 164 -6.84 42.77 40.99
N PRO A 165 -5.60 43.25 41.14
CA PRO A 165 -4.61 43.44 40.08
C PRO A 165 -3.80 42.16 39.79
N PHE A 166 -3.67 41.83 38.50
CA PHE A 166 -2.70 40.86 38.00
C PHE A 166 -1.35 41.55 37.84
N ARG A 167 -0.30 40.98 38.46
CA ARG A 167 1.05 41.56 38.46
C ARG A 167 1.90 40.92 37.36
N VAL A 168 2.28 41.72 36.37
CA VAL A 168 3.19 41.31 35.29
C VAL A 168 4.54 41.98 35.53
N ARG A 169 5.61 41.19 35.67
CA ARG A 169 6.97 41.72 35.83
C ARG A 169 7.70 41.67 34.49
N LEU A 170 8.23 42.79 34.04
CA LEU A 170 9.11 42.86 32.88
C LEU A 170 10.54 43.06 33.31
N ILE A 171 11.38 42.14 32.88
CA ILE A 171 12.82 42.18 33.10
C ILE A 171 13.45 43.00 31.97
N ALA A 172 14.32 43.95 32.31
CA ALA A 172 15.02 44.77 31.30
C ALA A 172 15.83 43.91 30.32
N ALA A 173 15.86 44.31 29.05
CA ALA A 173 16.47 43.53 27.96
C ALA A 173 18.01 43.39 28.06
N ASP A 174 18.66 44.29 28.80
CA ASP A 174 20.12 44.39 28.94
C ASP A 174 20.63 44.07 30.36
N GLY A 175 19.74 43.78 31.32
CA GLY A 175 20.09 43.57 32.72
C GLY A 175 20.48 44.83 33.51
N GLU A 176 20.55 46.00 32.84
CA GLU A 176 20.93 47.29 33.43
C GLU A 176 19.75 48.28 33.52
N GLY A 177 18.66 48.03 32.77
CA GLY A 177 17.42 48.81 32.85
C GLY A 177 16.57 48.55 34.11
N LYS A 178 15.65 49.48 34.41
CA LYS A 178 14.70 49.32 35.53
C LYS A 178 13.67 48.24 35.20
N ASN A 179 13.54 47.25 36.07
CA ASN A 179 12.44 46.29 36.02
C ASN A 179 11.11 47.01 36.23
N GLU A 180 10.16 46.81 35.32
CA GLU A 180 8.82 47.37 35.43
C GLU A 180 7.84 46.32 35.96
N GLU A 181 6.98 46.72 36.89
CA GLU A 181 5.84 45.90 37.33
C GLU A 181 4.55 46.57 36.87
N TRP A 182 3.81 45.90 35.99
CA TRP A 182 2.47 46.34 35.59
C TRP A 182 1.42 45.70 36.49
N ARG A 183 0.48 46.51 36.97
CA ARG A 183 -0.69 46.07 37.74
C ARG A 183 -1.93 46.30 36.88
N LEU A 184 -2.47 45.23 36.34
CA LEU A 184 -3.52 45.29 35.32
C LEU A 184 -4.78 44.54 35.77
N THR A 185 -5.94 45.03 35.34
CA THR A 185 -7.20 44.27 35.35
C THR A 185 -7.17 43.19 34.26
N PHE A 186 -8.09 42.23 34.31
CA PHE A 186 -8.18 41.20 33.28
C PHE A 186 -8.43 41.80 31.88
N ASP A 187 -9.30 42.82 31.79
CA ASP A 187 -9.63 43.46 30.51
C ASP A 187 -8.43 44.23 29.93
N GLU A 188 -7.63 44.89 30.77
CA GLU A 188 -6.39 45.53 30.36
C GLU A 188 -5.33 44.51 29.92
N LEU A 189 -5.21 43.40 30.64
CA LEU A 189 -4.30 42.30 30.30
C LEU A 189 -4.68 41.68 28.95
N GLN A 190 -5.97 41.42 28.73
CA GLN A 190 -6.51 40.90 27.48
C GLN A 190 -6.28 41.87 26.32
N ARG A 191 -6.64 43.16 26.47
CA ARG A 191 -6.43 44.19 25.44
C ARG A 191 -4.96 44.29 25.06
N ARG A 192 -4.06 44.31 26.05
CA ARG A 192 -2.61 44.45 25.80
C ARG A 192 -2.02 43.21 25.15
N PHE A 193 -2.41 42.01 25.58
CA PHE A 193 -2.00 40.76 24.95
C PHE A 193 -2.42 40.69 23.47
N LEU A 194 -3.68 41.05 23.17
CA LEU A 194 -4.22 41.06 21.82
C LEU A 194 -3.52 42.12 20.94
N ALA A 195 -3.33 43.33 21.46
CA ALA A 195 -2.63 44.40 20.73
C ALA A 195 -1.18 44.02 20.38
N LEU A 196 -0.46 43.36 21.30
CA LEU A 196 0.90 42.86 21.06
C LEU A 196 0.92 41.72 20.03
N GLN A 197 -0.04 40.79 20.10
CA GLN A 197 -0.21 39.73 19.09
C GLN A 197 -0.47 40.32 17.69
N GLU A 198 -1.35 41.30 17.60
CA GLU A 198 -1.70 41.95 16.33
C GLU A 198 -0.53 42.76 15.77
N ARG A 199 0.15 43.54 16.60
CA ARG A 199 1.36 44.28 16.17
C ARG A 199 2.48 43.33 15.73
N LYS A 200 2.69 42.22 16.44
CA LYS A 200 3.63 41.17 16.02
C LYS A 200 3.26 40.63 14.64
N ALA A 201 1.99 40.31 14.41
CA ALA A 201 1.53 39.80 13.12
C ALA A 201 1.75 40.81 11.98
N GLN A 202 1.48 42.10 12.21
CA GLN A 202 1.75 43.17 11.25
C GLN A 202 3.24 43.28 10.91
N LEU A 203 4.12 43.29 11.91
CA LEU A 203 5.56 43.39 11.73
C LEU A 203 6.15 42.16 11.01
N VAL A 204 5.68 40.95 11.34
CA VAL A 204 6.08 39.72 10.64
C VAL A 204 5.64 39.78 9.17
N SER A 205 4.43 40.27 8.89
CA SER A 205 3.93 40.45 7.52
C SER A 205 4.73 41.50 6.75
N GLU A 206 5.06 42.63 7.38
CA GLU A 206 5.92 43.67 6.79
C GLU A 206 7.32 43.14 6.50
N ARG A 207 7.92 42.42 7.45
CA ARG A 207 9.22 41.76 7.30
C ARG A 207 9.24 40.79 6.10
N ALA A 208 8.18 40.01 5.93
CA ALA A 208 8.06 39.11 4.78
C ALA A 208 7.97 39.88 3.45
N ARG A 209 7.16 40.94 3.37
CA ARG A 209 7.05 41.80 2.18
C ARG A 209 8.37 42.49 1.82
N LEU A 210 9.11 42.98 2.81
CA LEU A 210 10.42 43.61 2.58
C LEU A 210 11.47 42.61 2.07
N LEU A 211 11.39 41.34 2.48
CA LEU A 211 12.30 40.30 2.04
C LEU A 211 11.91 39.67 0.70
N GLU A 212 10.69 39.89 0.21
CA GLU A 212 10.19 39.29 -1.04
C GLU A 212 11.14 39.53 -2.24
N PRO A 213 11.65 40.76 -2.51
CA PRO A 213 12.60 40.97 -3.61
C PRO A 213 13.92 40.21 -3.42
N VAL A 214 14.41 40.09 -2.18
CA VAL A 214 15.64 39.36 -1.86
C VAL A 214 15.45 37.87 -2.15
N VAL A 215 14.33 37.31 -1.72
CA VAL A 215 13.98 35.89 -1.93
C VAL A 215 13.80 35.59 -3.42
N GLU A 216 13.16 36.48 -4.19
CA GLU A 216 12.97 36.28 -5.63
C GLU A 216 14.30 36.33 -6.40
N ILE A 217 15.25 37.21 -6.01
CA ILE A 217 16.59 37.22 -6.62
C ILE A 217 17.36 35.94 -6.26
N GLU A 218 17.32 35.50 -4.99
CA GLU A 218 17.94 34.23 -4.57
C GLU A 218 17.37 33.02 -5.32
N LYS A 219 16.05 33.02 -5.57
CA LYS A 219 15.38 31.99 -6.37
C LYS A 219 15.88 31.99 -7.81
N LYS A 220 16.03 33.15 -8.45
CA LYS A 220 16.60 33.27 -9.80
C LYS A 220 18.05 32.78 -9.86
N MET A 221 18.87 33.09 -8.85
CA MET A 221 20.25 32.62 -8.76
C MET A 221 20.32 31.09 -8.63
N ASN A 222 19.46 30.51 -7.77
CA ASN A 222 19.37 29.05 -7.62
C ASN A 222 18.87 28.38 -8.90
N GLN A 223 17.87 28.96 -9.57
CA GLN A 223 17.36 28.46 -10.85
C GLN A 223 18.45 28.49 -11.93
N TYR A 224 19.20 29.59 -12.04
CA TYR A 224 20.32 29.68 -12.99
C TYR A 224 21.36 28.59 -12.76
N LEU A 225 21.72 28.33 -11.49
CA LEU A 225 22.63 27.22 -11.18
C LEU A 225 22.00 25.87 -11.53
N GLN A 226 20.72 25.64 -11.23
CA GLN A 226 20.04 24.37 -11.59
C GLN A 226 19.97 24.14 -13.10
N ASP A 227 19.73 25.17 -13.89
CA ASP A 227 19.59 25.06 -15.35
C ASP A 227 20.93 24.85 -16.05
N ASN A 228 22.03 25.37 -15.48
CA ASN A 228 23.35 25.37 -16.12
C ASN A 228 24.36 24.41 -15.48
N LEU A 229 24.10 23.91 -14.26
CA LEU A 229 24.97 22.95 -13.58
C LEU A 229 24.49 21.52 -13.85
N VAL A 230 25.31 20.75 -14.56
CA VAL A 230 25.05 19.31 -14.74
C VAL A 230 25.45 18.55 -13.48
N GLY A 231 24.48 18.26 -12.61
CA GLY A 231 24.66 17.49 -11.38
C GLY A 231 24.22 18.25 -10.14
N LEU A 232 24.90 18.04 -9.03
CA LEU A 232 24.61 18.70 -7.75
C LEU A 232 25.62 19.81 -7.47
N ASP A 233 25.15 20.89 -6.83
CA ASP A 233 25.99 21.98 -6.33
C ASP A 233 26.83 21.54 -5.13
N GLN A 234 27.84 22.35 -4.77
CA GLN A 234 28.72 22.05 -3.64
C GLN A 234 27.96 21.89 -2.32
N LYS A 235 26.94 22.72 -2.07
CA LYS A 235 26.18 22.71 -0.83
C LYS A 235 25.36 21.42 -0.70
N GLN A 236 24.82 20.93 -1.81
CA GLN A 236 24.11 19.66 -1.92
C GLN A 236 25.06 18.48 -1.72
N ILE A 237 26.24 18.47 -2.36
CA ILE A 237 27.24 17.43 -2.16
C ILE A 237 27.72 17.39 -0.71
N ASP A 238 27.95 18.55 -0.09
CA ASP A 238 28.31 18.65 1.33
C ASP A 238 27.19 18.19 2.25
N GLY A 239 25.93 18.45 1.86
CA GLY A 239 24.76 17.88 2.53
C GLY A 239 24.75 16.35 2.48
N LEU A 240 25.07 15.77 1.33
CA LEU A 240 25.17 14.31 1.18
C LEU A 240 26.34 13.71 1.94
N LEU A 241 27.50 14.39 1.98
CA LEU A 241 28.63 13.98 2.81
C LEU A 241 28.26 13.98 4.30
N ARG A 242 27.62 15.04 4.81
CA ARG A 242 27.10 15.09 6.19
C ARG A 242 26.04 14.02 6.45
N LYS A 243 25.17 13.73 5.48
CA LYS A 243 24.19 12.63 5.54
C LYS A 243 24.90 11.29 5.69
N MET A 244 26.03 11.07 5.00
CA MET A 244 26.82 9.85 5.12
C MET A 244 27.57 9.76 6.45
N GLU A 245 28.11 10.86 6.96
CA GLU A 245 28.77 10.93 8.26
C GLU A 245 27.81 10.59 9.42
N THR A 246 26.56 11.07 9.32
CA THR A 246 25.51 10.84 10.31
C THR A 246 24.60 9.66 9.95
N PHE A 247 24.98 8.85 8.97
CA PHE A 247 24.15 7.75 8.46
C PHE A 247 23.89 6.72 9.55
N LYS A 248 22.61 6.59 9.93
CA LYS A 248 22.18 5.60 10.93
C LYS A 248 22.04 4.23 10.28
N ILE A 249 22.90 3.30 10.69
CA ILE A 249 22.82 1.89 10.31
C ILE A 249 21.69 1.24 11.09
N GLU A 250 20.54 1.12 10.46
CA GLU A 250 19.33 0.59 11.08
C GLU A 250 18.46 -0.14 10.06
N LEU A 251 17.52 -0.93 10.58
CA LEU A 251 16.55 -1.59 9.75
C LEU A 251 15.54 -0.55 9.25
N LYS A 252 15.56 -0.28 7.95
CA LYS A 252 14.62 0.62 7.28
C LYS A 252 13.35 -0.17 6.98
N GLN A 253 12.40 -0.13 7.92
CA GLN A 253 11.12 -0.81 7.81
C GLN A 253 9.99 0.20 7.61
N ILE A 254 9.09 -0.14 6.71
CA ILE A 254 7.81 0.54 6.56
C ILE A 254 6.65 -0.42 6.86
N HIS A 255 5.50 0.14 7.22
CA HIS A 255 4.24 -0.59 7.37
C HIS A 255 3.13 0.19 6.65
N VAL A 256 2.56 -0.42 5.61
CA VAL A 256 1.45 0.16 4.85
C VAL A 256 0.15 -0.43 5.38
N GLN A 257 -0.62 0.39 6.10
CA GLN A 257 -1.82 -0.05 6.82
C GLN A 257 -2.91 -0.60 5.91
N ASP A 258 -3.12 0.03 4.74
CA ASP A 258 -4.21 -0.33 3.80
C ASP A 258 -4.06 -1.74 3.19
N GLY A 259 -2.87 -2.36 3.30
CA GLY A 259 -2.58 -3.69 2.77
C GLY A 259 -1.88 -4.64 3.74
N ASP A 260 -1.78 -4.28 5.03
CA ASP A 260 -0.94 -4.94 6.05
C ASP A 260 0.43 -5.40 5.51
N LEU A 261 1.07 -4.51 4.74
CA LEU A 261 2.33 -4.80 4.07
C LEU A 261 3.48 -4.26 4.90
N VAL A 262 4.43 -5.14 5.21
CA VAL A 262 5.71 -4.75 5.80
C VAL A 262 6.82 -4.92 4.77
N ASP A 263 7.50 -3.82 4.46
CA ASP A 263 8.60 -3.77 3.49
C ASP A 263 9.87 -3.24 4.14
N ARG A 264 11.00 -3.87 3.80
CA ARG A 264 12.33 -3.60 4.32
C ARG A 264 13.38 -3.59 3.20
N CYS A 265 12.96 -3.54 1.93
CA CYS A 265 13.86 -3.67 0.79
C CYS A 265 14.96 -2.59 0.78
N ILE A 266 14.60 -1.36 1.16
CA ILE A 266 15.53 -0.23 1.28
C ILE A 266 16.54 -0.37 2.43
N SER A 267 16.45 -1.43 3.25
CA SER A 267 17.51 -1.76 4.21
C SER A 267 18.79 -2.25 3.51
N CYS A 268 18.64 -2.87 2.35
CA CYS A 268 19.76 -3.33 1.50
C CYS A 268 19.95 -2.42 0.28
N HIS A 269 18.85 -1.92 -0.29
CA HIS A 269 18.81 -1.08 -1.49
C HIS A 269 18.86 0.43 -1.17
N VAL A 270 19.82 0.83 -0.34
CA VAL A 270 19.90 2.21 0.19
C VAL A 270 20.22 3.28 -0.85
N GLY A 271 20.77 2.90 -2.02
CA GLY A 271 21.07 3.83 -3.10
C GLY A 271 19.86 4.27 -3.92
N ILE A 272 18.70 3.62 -3.75
CA ILE A 272 17.56 3.76 -4.66
C ILE A 272 16.97 5.18 -4.72
N LEU A 273 17.11 5.94 -3.63
CA LEU A 273 16.60 7.30 -3.46
C LEU A 273 17.67 8.38 -3.56
N GLU A 274 18.91 8.01 -3.88
CA GLU A 274 19.96 9.01 -3.99
C GLU A 274 19.76 9.90 -5.21
N PRO A 275 19.94 11.23 -5.08
CA PRO A 275 19.68 12.20 -6.13
C PRO A 275 20.68 12.12 -7.29
N LEU A 276 21.85 11.53 -7.07
CA LEU A 276 22.82 11.25 -8.12
C LEU A 276 22.48 9.92 -8.78
N PRO A 277 22.57 9.80 -10.12
CA PRO A 277 22.38 8.54 -10.81
C PRO A 277 23.55 7.59 -10.48
N LEU A 278 23.30 6.61 -9.61
CA LEU A 278 24.26 5.58 -9.23
C LEU A 278 24.10 4.36 -10.14
N THR A 279 25.20 3.91 -10.75
CA THR A 279 25.24 2.69 -11.56
C THR A 279 26.08 1.62 -10.88
N GLU A 280 25.95 0.38 -11.35
CA GLU A 280 26.76 -0.73 -10.85
C GLU A 280 28.25 -0.51 -11.12
N GLN A 281 28.63 0.15 -12.21
CA GLN A 281 30.03 0.51 -12.47
C GLN A 281 30.57 1.51 -11.44
N ILE A 282 29.73 2.43 -10.95
CA ILE A 282 30.13 3.43 -9.95
C ILE A 282 30.19 2.80 -8.56
N MET A 283 29.17 2.01 -8.20
CA MET A 283 28.98 1.52 -6.83
C MET A 283 29.48 0.09 -6.60
N GLY A 284 29.86 -0.64 -7.65
CA GLY A 284 30.38 -2.01 -7.59
C GLY A 284 29.34 -3.10 -7.26
N ARG A 285 28.07 -2.74 -7.04
CA ARG A 285 26.97 -3.69 -6.81
C ARG A 285 25.65 -3.16 -7.35
N LYS A 286 24.88 -4.05 -7.99
CA LYS A 286 23.49 -3.77 -8.41
C LYS A 286 22.56 -3.31 -7.27
N ALA A 287 22.81 -3.71 -6.02
CA ALA A 287 21.97 -3.30 -4.90
C ALA A 287 22.06 -1.80 -4.56
N PHE A 288 23.14 -1.12 -4.96
CA PHE A 288 23.43 0.26 -4.61
C PHE A 288 23.07 1.28 -5.69
N VAL A 289 22.44 0.82 -6.77
CA VAL A 289 22.07 1.67 -7.91
C VAL A 289 20.84 2.51 -7.60
N SER A 290 20.73 3.66 -8.27
CA SER A 290 19.55 4.51 -8.19
C SER A 290 18.40 3.90 -8.98
N HIS A 291 17.17 4.30 -8.66
CA HIS A 291 16.01 3.86 -9.43
C HIS A 291 16.12 4.34 -10.90
N PRO A 292 15.82 3.48 -11.90
CA PRO A 292 15.89 3.88 -13.30
C PRO A 292 14.89 4.98 -13.68
N ASN A 293 13.79 5.10 -12.91
CA ASN A 293 12.77 6.13 -13.11
C ASN A 293 12.58 6.95 -11.83
N PRO A 294 13.37 8.01 -11.58
CA PRO A 294 13.24 8.84 -10.38
C PRO A 294 11.96 9.69 -10.38
N ALA A 295 11.38 10.00 -11.55
CA ALA A 295 10.11 10.71 -11.65
C ALA A 295 8.97 9.90 -11.04
N LEU A 296 8.93 8.58 -11.31
CA LEU A 296 7.96 7.67 -10.69
C LEU A 296 8.05 7.68 -9.16
N LEU A 297 9.27 7.74 -8.59
CA LEU A 297 9.44 7.73 -7.14
C LEU A 297 8.98 9.04 -6.46
N ARG A 298 8.84 10.15 -7.21
CA ARG A 298 8.27 11.39 -6.67
C ARG A 298 6.78 11.26 -6.38
N ILE A 299 6.06 10.48 -7.19
CA ILE A 299 4.64 10.19 -6.99
C ILE A 299 4.41 8.90 -6.18
N HIS A 300 5.35 7.95 -6.22
CA HIS A 300 5.32 6.69 -5.47
C HIS A 300 6.56 6.55 -4.59
N ASN A 301 6.61 7.29 -3.47
CA ASN A 301 7.76 7.27 -2.58
C ASN A 301 7.90 5.89 -1.87
N PRO A 302 8.98 5.12 -2.08
CA PRO A 302 9.21 3.82 -1.45
C PRO A 302 9.30 3.86 0.08
N GLU A 303 9.66 5.00 0.69
CA GLU A 303 9.66 5.17 2.15
C GLU A 303 8.24 5.23 2.73
N ARG A 304 7.22 5.37 1.89
CA ARG A 304 5.81 5.34 2.28
C ARG A 304 5.08 4.11 1.75
N PHE A 305 5.32 3.74 0.49
CA PHE A 305 4.58 2.68 -0.21
C PHE A 305 5.30 1.32 -0.24
N GLY A 306 6.63 1.31 -0.13
CA GLY A 306 7.44 0.10 -0.25
C GLY A 306 7.75 -0.30 -1.67
N CYS A 307 8.63 -1.29 -1.81
CA CYS A 307 9.07 -1.79 -3.11
C CYS A 307 8.26 -3.02 -3.56
N SER A 308 7.80 -3.82 -2.61
CA SER A 308 7.08 -5.08 -2.86
C SER A 308 5.76 -4.94 -3.62
N PRO A 309 4.95 -3.87 -3.50
CA PRO A 309 3.73 -3.73 -4.31
C PRO A 309 4.04 -3.71 -5.80
N CYS A 310 5.08 -2.97 -6.19
CA CYS A 310 5.47 -2.81 -7.59
C CYS A 310 6.23 -4.03 -8.12
N HIS A 311 7.16 -4.56 -7.33
CA HIS A 311 8.10 -5.58 -7.81
C HIS A 311 7.83 -7.00 -7.31
N GLY A 312 6.91 -7.21 -6.37
CA GLY A 312 6.75 -8.48 -5.66
C GLY A 312 7.88 -8.77 -4.68
N GLY A 313 8.09 -10.04 -4.34
CA GLY A 313 9.08 -10.47 -3.36
C GLY A 313 8.55 -10.49 -1.94
N ASN A 314 9.44 -10.74 -0.97
CA ASN A 314 9.13 -10.73 0.45
C ASN A 314 9.83 -9.57 1.16
N GLY A 315 9.12 -8.44 1.24
CA GLY A 315 9.57 -7.23 1.93
C GLY A 315 9.94 -7.43 3.41
N ARG A 316 9.50 -8.50 4.09
CA ARG A 316 9.85 -8.76 5.50
C ARG A 316 11.23 -9.40 5.66
N ALA A 317 11.69 -10.12 4.66
CA ALA A 317 12.90 -10.94 4.77
C ALA A 317 14.16 -10.11 4.52
N THR A 318 15.10 -10.18 5.47
CA THR A 318 16.36 -9.41 5.44
C THR A 318 17.60 -10.27 5.71
N THR A 319 17.40 -11.58 5.87
CA THR A 319 18.47 -12.52 6.26
C THR A 319 19.26 -13.05 5.07
N ASN A 320 18.68 -13.11 3.87
CA ASN A 320 19.40 -13.40 2.63
C ASN A 320 18.55 -13.06 1.38
N VAL A 321 19.22 -13.01 0.23
CA VAL A 321 18.63 -12.68 -1.08
C VAL A 321 17.53 -13.67 -1.49
N VAL A 322 17.71 -14.97 -1.26
CA VAL A 322 16.73 -16.00 -1.67
C VAL A 322 15.38 -15.79 -0.95
N LYS A 323 15.42 -15.52 0.36
CA LYS A 323 14.23 -15.24 1.16
C LYS A 323 13.62 -13.89 0.83
N ALA A 324 14.44 -12.84 0.66
CA ALA A 324 13.99 -11.47 0.37
C ALA A 324 13.35 -11.35 -1.02
N HIS A 325 13.95 -11.93 -2.05
CA HIS A 325 13.44 -11.88 -3.42
C HIS A 325 12.35 -12.94 -3.68
N GLY A 326 11.99 -13.74 -2.66
CA GLY A 326 10.92 -14.72 -2.74
C GLY A 326 11.19 -15.92 -3.66
N LEU A 327 12.47 -16.22 -3.93
CA LEU A 327 12.89 -17.44 -4.66
C LEU A 327 12.88 -18.70 -3.78
N ASN A 328 12.18 -18.63 -2.63
CA ASN A 328 11.98 -19.76 -1.74
C ASN A 328 10.75 -20.56 -2.21
N LYS A 329 10.89 -21.89 -2.31
CA LYS A 329 9.82 -22.81 -2.75
C LYS A 329 8.51 -22.71 -1.96
N HIS A 330 8.54 -22.16 -0.75
CA HIS A 330 7.36 -22.00 0.09
C HIS A 330 6.69 -20.62 -0.03
N TRP A 331 7.30 -19.64 -0.71
CA TRP A 331 6.77 -18.28 -0.77
C TRP A 331 5.80 -18.12 -1.94
N LEU A 332 4.67 -17.47 -1.66
CA LEU A 332 3.59 -17.26 -2.63
C LEU A 332 3.87 -16.10 -3.60
N TRP A 333 4.78 -15.19 -3.25
CA TRP A 333 4.98 -13.92 -3.96
C TRP A 333 6.47 -13.68 -4.29
N PRO A 334 7.03 -14.36 -5.30
CA PRO A 334 8.39 -14.08 -5.77
C PRO A 334 8.48 -12.69 -6.40
N LEU A 335 9.69 -12.13 -6.43
CA LEU A 335 9.99 -10.93 -7.21
C LEU A 335 9.63 -11.17 -8.68
N TYR A 336 8.98 -10.20 -9.31
CA TYR A 336 8.72 -10.21 -10.73
C TYR A 336 10.04 -10.28 -11.51
N LYS A 337 9.99 -10.94 -12.67
CA LYS A 337 11.12 -10.91 -13.59
C LYS A 337 11.23 -9.53 -14.25
N PRO A 338 12.40 -9.13 -14.78
CA PRO A 338 12.60 -7.82 -15.37
C PRO A 338 11.58 -7.43 -16.44
N GLU A 339 11.09 -8.40 -17.21
CA GLU A 339 10.09 -8.20 -18.26
C GLU A 339 8.69 -7.91 -17.70
N ASN A 340 8.53 -7.94 -16.37
CA ASN A 340 7.24 -7.88 -15.68
C ASN A 340 7.25 -6.92 -14.48
N TYR A 341 8.17 -5.97 -14.42
CA TYR A 341 8.19 -5.00 -13.32
C TYR A 341 6.94 -4.09 -13.30
N GLU A 342 6.31 -3.86 -14.46
CA GLU A 342 5.03 -3.12 -14.56
C GLU A 342 3.83 -3.93 -14.04
N ALA A 343 3.99 -5.22 -13.74
CA ALA A 343 2.90 -6.09 -13.29
C ALA A 343 2.34 -5.69 -11.91
N GLY A 344 3.08 -4.95 -11.10
CA GLY A 344 2.60 -4.41 -9.84
C GLY A 344 1.65 -3.23 -10.02
N CYS A 345 1.77 -2.49 -11.12
CA CYS A 345 0.98 -1.28 -11.36
C CYS A 345 -0.53 -1.58 -11.42
N VAL A 346 -0.92 -2.70 -12.03
CA VAL A 346 -2.33 -3.10 -12.15
C VAL A 346 -2.99 -3.44 -10.81
N GLN A 347 -2.21 -3.64 -9.73
CA GLN A 347 -2.81 -3.90 -8.41
C GLN A 347 -3.68 -2.73 -7.94
N CYS A 348 -3.33 -1.50 -8.31
CA CYS A 348 -4.08 -0.29 -7.97
C CYS A 348 -4.67 0.39 -9.22
N HIS A 349 -3.93 0.41 -10.33
CA HIS A 349 -4.29 1.14 -11.55
C HIS A 349 -5.09 0.30 -12.57
N PHE A 350 -5.78 -0.75 -12.13
CA PHE A 350 -6.59 -1.60 -13.02
C PHE A 350 -7.75 -0.87 -13.71
N ARG A 351 -8.17 0.29 -13.18
CA ARG A 351 -9.24 1.12 -13.75
C ARG A 351 -8.75 2.13 -14.77
N ASP A 352 -7.44 2.38 -14.82
CA ASP A 352 -6.90 3.44 -15.64
C ASP A 352 -6.81 2.97 -17.08
N ARG A 353 -7.43 3.73 -17.99
CA ARG A 353 -7.42 3.42 -19.42
C ARG A 353 -6.05 3.61 -20.07
N VAL A 354 -5.21 4.48 -19.49
CA VAL A 354 -3.81 4.69 -19.87
C VAL A 354 -3.06 4.99 -18.58
N LEU A 355 -1.96 4.28 -18.33
CA LEU A 355 -1.16 4.45 -17.12
C LEU A 355 0.22 5.00 -17.44
N GLU A 356 0.49 6.24 -17.05
CA GLU A 356 1.79 6.88 -17.28
C GLU A 356 2.92 6.12 -16.54
N GLY A 357 4.02 5.81 -17.23
CA GLY A 357 5.14 5.03 -16.69
C GLY A 357 4.96 3.51 -16.72
N ALA A 358 3.91 3.01 -17.39
CA ALA A 358 3.68 1.58 -17.67
C ALA A 358 3.40 1.35 -19.16
N GLU A 359 4.33 1.81 -20.01
CA GLU A 359 4.16 1.85 -21.46
C GLU A 359 4.02 0.45 -22.07
N VAL A 360 4.75 -0.55 -21.56
CA VAL A 360 4.68 -1.93 -22.07
C VAL A 360 3.33 -2.55 -21.75
N PHE A 361 2.81 -2.31 -20.54
CA PHE A 361 1.49 -2.74 -20.12
C PHE A 361 0.38 -2.09 -20.96
N ASN A 362 0.43 -0.76 -21.13
CA ASN A 362 -0.55 -0.04 -21.95
C ASN A 362 -0.53 -0.54 -23.39
N LEU A 363 0.66 -0.69 -23.98
CA LEU A 363 0.81 -1.21 -25.33
C LEU A 363 0.23 -2.61 -25.46
N GLY A 364 0.51 -3.51 -24.52
CA GLY A 364 -0.02 -4.87 -24.54
C GLY A 364 -1.54 -4.91 -24.46
N ARG A 365 -2.12 -4.05 -23.62
CA ARG A 365 -3.58 -3.88 -23.49
C ARG A 365 -4.21 -3.34 -24.79
N ASP A 366 -3.65 -2.28 -25.33
CA ASP A 366 -4.17 -1.62 -26.54
C ASP A 366 -4.06 -2.55 -27.74
N LEU A 367 -2.95 -3.27 -27.89
CA LEU A 367 -2.78 -4.27 -28.94
C LEU A 367 -3.76 -5.43 -28.78
N TYR A 368 -4.06 -5.87 -27.56
CA TYR A 368 -5.05 -6.92 -27.33
C TYR A 368 -6.44 -6.52 -27.84
N GLU A 369 -6.83 -5.25 -27.67
CA GLU A 369 -8.08 -4.71 -28.19
C GLU A 369 -8.01 -4.46 -29.72
N LEU A 370 -7.01 -3.69 -30.17
CA LEU A 370 -6.88 -3.22 -31.56
C LEU A 370 -6.60 -4.35 -32.56
N LYS A 371 -5.87 -5.40 -32.16
CA LYS A 371 -5.66 -6.58 -33.00
C LYS A 371 -6.87 -7.53 -32.98
N GLY A 372 -7.94 -7.18 -32.27
CA GLY A 372 -9.21 -7.89 -32.28
C GLY A 372 -9.23 -9.16 -31.43
N CYS A 373 -8.28 -9.33 -30.49
CA CYS A 373 -8.23 -10.53 -29.64
C CYS A 373 -9.52 -10.69 -28.82
N VAL A 374 -10.11 -9.58 -28.35
CA VAL A 374 -11.38 -9.52 -27.61
C VAL A 374 -12.59 -10.10 -28.36
N GLY A 375 -12.54 -10.10 -29.69
CA GLY A 375 -13.60 -10.65 -30.53
C GLY A 375 -13.65 -12.18 -30.49
N CYS A 376 -12.49 -12.82 -30.41
CA CYS A 376 -12.38 -14.28 -30.37
C CYS A 376 -12.19 -14.83 -28.95
N HIS A 377 -11.43 -14.14 -28.10
CA HIS A 377 -11.10 -14.58 -26.75
C HIS A 377 -11.97 -13.91 -25.71
N ARG A 378 -12.29 -14.66 -24.67
CA ARG A 378 -12.91 -14.11 -23.47
C ARG A 378 -11.82 -13.57 -22.55
N TYR A 379 -12.03 -12.36 -22.03
CA TYR A 379 -11.15 -11.72 -21.06
C TYR A 379 -11.91 -10.72 -20.21
N GLU A 380 -11.90 -10.96 -18.90
CA GLU A 380 -12.64 -10.14 -17.96
C GLU A 380 -12.25 -8.65 -18.08
N GLY A 381 -13.24 -7.78 -18.25
CA GLY A 381 -13.06 -6.35 -18.52
C GLY A 381 -13.33 -5.91 -19.96
N TYR A 382 -13.46 -6.84 -20.92
CA TYR A 382 -13.82 -6.54 -22.32
C TYR A 382 -15.16 -7.13 -22.78
N ASP A 383 -15.76 -8.00 -21.96
CA ASP A 383 -16.94 -8.77 -22.31
C ASP A 383 -18.24 -8.04 -21.91
N ARG A 384 -19.16 -7.88 -22.88
CA ARG A 384 -20.45 -7.16 -22.71
C ARG A 384 -21.36 -7.81 -21.67
N GLU A 385 -21.20 -9.11 -21.42
CA GLU A 385 -21.94 -9.89 -20.44
C GLU A 385 -21.69 -9.39 -19.01
N THR A 386 -20.48 -8.87 -18.76
CA THR A 386 -20.11 -8.29 -17.47
C THR A 386 -20.89 -7.02 -17.20
N ASP A 387 -21.00 -6.15 -18.21
CA ASP A 387 -21.78 -4.91 -18.14
C ASP A 387 -23.29 -5.20 -18.05
N ALA A 388 -23.78 -6.16 -18.84
CA ALA A 388 -25.16 -6.62 -18.74
C ALA A 388 -25.49 -7.17 -17.34
N LEU A 389 -24.55 -7.90 -16.72
CA LEU A 389 -24.71 -8.41 -15.36
C LEU A 389 -24.72 -7.28 -14.31
N LEU A 390 -23.92 -6.22 -14.52
CA LEU A 390 -23.95 -5.02 -13.67
C LEU A 390 -25.31 -4.33 -13.72
N GLU A 391 -25.83 -4.09 -14.93
CA GLU A 391 -27.12 -3.43 -15.11
C GLU A 391 -28.26 -4.26 -14.51
N VAL A 392 -28.31 -5.57 -14.76
CA VAL A 392 -29.31 -6.47 -14.16
C VAL A 392 -29.26 -6.41 -12.63
N ARG A 393 -28.05 -6.47 -12.03
CA ARG A 393 -27.88 -6.39 -10.57
C ARG A 393 -28.28 -5.04 -10.00
N LYS A 394 -28.04 -3.95 -10.72
CA LYS A 394 -28.48 -2.59 -10.35
C LYS A 394 -30.01 -2.52 -10.34
N THR A 395 -30.68 -3.04 -11.37
CA THR A 395 -32.14 -3.12 -11.43
C THR A 395 -32.71 -3.95 -10.28
N ILE A 396 -32.12 -5.13 -10.00
CA ILE A 396 -32.53 -5.96 -8.85
C ILE A 396 -32.45 -5.17 -7.54
N ARG A 397 -31.35 -4.42 -7.32
CA ARG A 397 -31.19 -3.61 -6.11
C ARG A 397 -32.25 -2.51 -6.01
N GLN A 398 -32.52 -1.81 -7.09
CA GLN A 398 -33.53 -0.76 -7.14
C GLN A 398 -34.94 -1.30 -6.84
N LEU A 399 -35.32 -2.42 -7.47
CA LEU A 399 -36.60 -3.07 -7.25
C LEU A 399 -36.76 -3.58 -5.80
N ASN A 400 -35.70 -4.10 -5.18
CA ASN A 400 -35.73 -4.50 -3.77
C ASN A 400 -35.93 -3.30 -2.83
N LEU A 401 -35.29 -2.16 -3.11
CA LEU A 401 -35.49 -0.92 -2.33
C LEU A 401 -36.93 -0.42 -2.46
N GLU A 402 -37.46 -0.39 -3.68
CA GLU A 402 -38.84 0.01 -3.95
C GLU A 402 -39.84 -0.93 -3.24
N ARG A 403 -39.61 -2.24 -3.29
CA ARG A 403 -40.45 -3.22 -2.57
C ARG A 403 -40.47 -2.97 -1.07
N ALA A 404 -39.30 -2.73 -0.47
CA ALA A 404 -39.18 -2.45 0.96
C ALA A 404 -39.81 -1.11 1.36
N GLU A 405 -39.77 -0.11 0.48
CA GLU A 405 -40.45 1.16 0.66
C GLU A 405 -41.97 1.01 0.60
N ASN A 406 -42.48 0.32 -0.43
CA ASN A 406 -43.89 -0.02 -0.55
C ASN A 406 -44.37 -0.78 0.69
N GLU A 407 -43.59 -1.72 1.23
CA GLU A 407 -43.94 -2.42 2.48
C GLU A 407 -44.03 -1.50 3.70
N ARG A 408 -43.12 -0.51 3.82
CA ARG A 408 -43.20 0.49 4.89
C ARG A 408 -44.44 1.36 4.73
N GLU A 409 -44.76 1.74 3.50
CA GLU A 409 -45.89 2.60 3.19
C GLU A 409 -47.22 1.87 3.36
N ILE A 410 -47.31 0.59 2.97
CA ILE A 410 -48.44 -0.30 3.29
C ILE A 410 -48.67 -0.32 4.81
N ARG A 411 -47.62 -0.54 5.61
CA ARG A 411 -47.75 -0.55 7.08
C ARG A 411 -48.16 0.81 7.66
N ARG A 412 -47.80 1.92 7.01
CA ARG A 412 -48.23 3.27 7.43
C ARG A 412 -49.68 3.52 7.05
N ALA A 413 -50.04 3.25 5.80
CA ALA A 413 -51.39 3.41 5.27
C ALA A 413 -52.40 2.58 6.05
N LEU A 414 -52.09 1.31 6.37
CA LEU A 414 -52.97 0.47 7.19
C LEU A 414 -53.17 1.06 8.60
N ARG A 415 -52.09 1.46 9.27
CA ARG A 415 -52.19 2.08 10.62
C ARG A 415 -52.96 3.39 10.61
N ALA A 416 -52.76 4.22 9.58
CA ALA A 416 -53.49 5.47 9.42
C ALA A 416 -54.98 5.21 9.10
N ALA A 417 -55.29 4.18 8.30
CA ALA A 417 -56.66 3.78 8.01
C ALA A 417 -57.38 3.29 9.28
N ASP A 418 -56.72 2.48 10.09
CA ASP A 418 -57.26 1.95 11.36
C ASP A 418 -57.52 3.06 12.39
N GLN A 419 -56.85 4.22 12.25
CA GLN A 419 -56.97 5.39 13.14
C GLN A 419 -57.83 6.51 12.55
N ALA A 420 -58.31 6.37 11.30
CA ALA A 420 -59.07 7.42 10.62
C ALA A 420 -60.46 7.57 11.24
N THR A 421 -60.87 8.81 11.48
CA THR A 421 -62.20 9.15 12.00
C THR A 421 -63.26 9.35 10.92
N ASP A 422 -62.85 9.38 9.65
CA ASP A 422 -63.70 9.51 8.46
C ASP A 422 -63.60 8.26 7.58
N ASP A 423 -64.76 7.65 7.29
CA ASP A 423 -64.88 6.43 6.48
C ASP A 423 -64.32 6.59 5.07
N ARG A 424 -64.45 7.79 4.49
CA ARG A 424 -63.97 8.06 3.12
C ARG A 424 -62.44 8.03 3.07
N GLU A 425 -61.78 8.64 4.05
CA GLU A 425 -60.32 8.60 4.17
C GLU A 425 -59.81 7.19 4.51
N ALA A 426 -60.48 6.45 5.41
CA ALA A 426 -60.13 5.07 5.72
C ALA A 426 -60.14 4.18 4.46
N ARG A 427 -61.21 4.25 3.65
CA ARG A 427 -61.31 3.50 2.38
C ARG A 427 -60.21 3.86 1.39
N ARG A 428 -59.85 5.15 1.29
CA ARG A 428 -58.76 5.61 0.42
C ARG A 428 -57.42 5.01 0.83
N LEU A 429 -57.12 4.98 2.13
CA LEU A 429 -55.86 4.45 2.66
C LEU A 429 -55.77 2.92 2.51
N TYR A 430 -56.86 2.18 2.72
CA TYR A 430 -56.90 0.74 2.41
C TYR A 430 -56.71 0.46 0.91
N ALA A 431 -57.33 1.25 0.02
CA ALA A 431 -57.15 1.12 -1.42
C ALA A 431 -55.69 1.39 -1.85
N LEU A 432 -55.02 2.36 -1.23
CA LEU A 432 -53.59 2.61 -1.43
C LEU A 432 -52.76 1.39 -1.01
N ALA A 433 -53.03 0.82 0.17
CA ALA A 433 -52.33 -0.37 0.67
C ALA A 433 -52.48 -1.57 -0.28
N GLU A 434 -53.69 -1.83 -0.79
CA GLU A 434 -53.94 -2.88 -1.79
C GLU A 434 -53.22 -2.63 -3.11
N THR A 435 -53.23 -1.38 -3.60
CA THR A 435 -52.51 -1.01 -4.83
C THR A 435 -51.01 -1.28 -4.69
N LEU A 436 -50.43 -0.93 -3.54
CA LEU A 436 -49.02 -1.18 -3.25
C LEU A 436 -48.71 -2.69 -3.09
N ARG A 437 -49.65 -3.49 -2.56
CA ARG A 437 -49.51 -4.96 -2.51
C ARG A 437 -49.44 -5.56 -3.91
N VAL A 438 -50.35 -5.16 -4.80
CA VAL A 438 -50.34 -5.60 -6.21
C VAL A 438 -49.02 -5.20 -6.89
N LYS A 439 -48.57 -3.95 -6.67
CA LYS A 439 -47.28 -3.47 -7.18
C LYS A 439 -46.11 -4.33 -6.68
N ASN A 440 -46.11 -4.70 -5.40
CA ASN A 440 -45.08 -5.58 -4.84
C ASN A 440 -45.11 -7.00 -5.43
N SER A 441 -46.29 -7.53 -5.77
CA SER A 441 -46.39 -8.80 -6.48
C SER A 441 -45.74 -8.73 -7.86
N GLN A 442 -46.02 -7.67 -8.63
CA GLN A 442 -45.41 -7.46 -9.95
C GLN A 442 -43.88 -7.28 -9.86
N ILE A 443 -43.42 -6.57 -8.83
CA ILE A 443 -41.98 -6.43 -8.55
C ILE A 443 -41.36 -7.82 -8.24
N ALA A 444 -42.05 -8.69 -7.50
CA ALA A 444 -41.56 -10.02 -7.19
C ALA A 444 -41.35 -10.88 -8.45
N ASP A 445 -42.33 -10.90 -9.35
CA ASP A 445 -42.23 -11.63 -10.63
C ASP A 445 -41.05 -11.10 -11.47
N ARG A 446 -40.87 -9.77 -11.49
CA ARG A 446 -39.77 -9.14 -12.22
C ARG A 446 -38.40 -9.47 -11.61
N LEU A 447 -38.31 -9.52 -10.28
CA LEU A 447 -37.10 -9.92 -9.58
C LEU A 447 -36.71 -11.35 -9.92
N GLU A 448 -37.66 -12.29 -9.99
CA GLU A 448 -37.39 -13.69 -10.37
C GLU A 448 -36.80 -13.80 -11.79
N GLN A 449 -37.39 -13.09 -12.76
CA GLN A 449 -36.88 -13.03 -14.13
C GLN A 449 -35.44 -12.49 -14.20
N LEU A 450 -35.17 -11.41 -13.46
CA LEU A 450 -33.84 -10.78 -13.44
C LEU A 450 -32.79 -11.64 -12.74
N GLU A 451 -33.14 -12.34 -11.66
CA GLU A 451 -32.24 -13.29 -10.99
C GLU A 451 -31.89 -14.47 -11.91
N LEU A 452 -32.87 -14.98 -12.67
CA LEU A 452 -32.62 -16.00 -13.69
C LEU A 452 -31.69 -15.47 -14.80
N GLN A 453 -31.93 -14.26 -15.30
CA GLN A 453 -31.05 -13.61 -16.28
C GLN A 453 -29.62 -13.43 -15.74
N ALA A 454 -29.47 -12.99 -14.48
CA ALA A 454 -28.17 -12.85 -13.82
C ALA A 454 -27.42 -14.18 -13.73
N LYS A 455 -28.14 -15.29 -13.43
CA LYS A 455 -27.57 -16.64 -13.41
C LYS A 455 -26.99 -17.04 -14.77
N TYR A 456 -27.68 -16.77 -15.87
CA TYR A 456 -27.17 -17.08 -17.21
C TYR A 456 -26.00 -16.18 -17.64
N LEU A 457 -26.01 -14.90 -17.26
CA LEU A 457 -24.90 -13.97 -17.56
C LEU A 457 -23.59 -14.35 -16.85
N MET A 458 -23.68 -15.06 -15.72
CA MET A 458 -22.50 -15.62 -15.02
C MET A 458 -21.96 -16.91 -15.66
N GLN A 459 -22.71 -17.55 -16.55
CA GLN A 459 -22.23 -18.73 -17.27
C GLN A 459 -21.17 -18.35 -18.31
N ASP A 460 -20.26 -19.29 -18.58
CA ASP A 460 -19.21 -19.03 -19.54
C ASP A 460 -19.80 -19.18 -20.92
N GLN A 461 -19.80 -18.11 -21.70
CA GLN A 461 -20.28 -18.16 -23.07
C GLN A 461 -19.13 -18.60 -23.96
N LYS A 462 -19.39 -19.61 -24.79
CA LYS A 462 -18.40 -20.16 -25.70
C LYS A 462 -18.11 -19.13 -26.80
N LYS A 463 -16.96 -18.46 -26.71
CA LYS A 463 -16.36 -17.74 -27.83
C LYS A 463 -15.54 -18.69 -28.73
N VAL A 464 -15.07 -18.18 -29.87
CA VAL A 464 -14.25 -18.94 -30.83
C VAL A 464 -12.93 -19.39 -30.20
N GLY A 465 -12.30 -18.49 -29.45
CA GLY A 465 -11.11 -18.73 -28.66
C GLY A 465 -11.44 -19.08 -27.20
N PRO A 466 -10.54 -19.77 -26.50
CA PRO A 466 -10.70 -20.06 -25.08
C PRO A 466 -10.65 -18.77 -24.23
N ASN A 467 -11.24 -18.85 -23.04
CA ASN A 467 -11.03 -17.85 -22.00
C ASN A 467 -9.55 -17.83 -21.59
N LEU A 468 -8.94 -16.63 -21.56
CA LEU A 468 -7.52 -16.43 -21.27
C LEU A 468 -7.24 -16.09 -19.80
N LYS A 469 -8.26 -15.97 -18.95
CA LYS A 469 -8.12 -15.74 -17.51
C LYS A 469 -7.11 -16.66 -16.82
N GLU A 470 -7.16 -17.93 -17.17
CA GLU A 470 -6.34 -18.98 -16.57
C GLU A 470 -5.08 -19.27 -17.39
N VAL A 471 -4.71 -18.42 -18.35
CA VAL A 471 -3.60 -18.71 -19.28
C VAL A 471 -2.30 -18.99 -18.54
N ARG A 472 -2.06 -18.33 -17.40
CA ARG A 472 -0.90 -18.56 -16.54
C ARG A 472 -0.93 -19.89 -15.78
N LEU A 473 -2.11 -20.41 -15.45
CA LEU A 473 -2.24 -21.75 -14.86
C LEU A 473 -2.11 -22.83 -15.94
N LYS A 474 -2.70 -22.58 -17.11
CA LYS A 474 -2.77 -23.54 -18.20
C LYS A 474 -1.46 -23.70 -18.94
N LEU A 475 -0.77 -22.60 -19.23
CA LEU A 475 0.40 -22.59 -20.12
C LEU A 475 1.69 -22.38 -19.34
N ARG A 476 2.77 -23.00 -19.83
CA ARG A 476 4.12 -22.57 -19.43
C ARG A 476 4.39 -21.18 -20.03
N LYS A 477 5.09 -20.31 -19.30
CA LYS A 477 5.27 -18.89 -19.65
C LYS A 477 5.86 -18.68 -21.05
N GLU A 478 6.72 -19.58 -21.49
CA GLU A 478 7.45 -19.49 -22.76
C GLU A 478 6.52 -19.68 -23.97
N TRP A 479 5.33 -20.26 -23.77
CA TRP A 479 4.44 -20.64 -24.86
C TRP A 479 3.53 -19.53 -25.36
N ILE A 480 3.27 -18.49 -24.57
CA ILE A 480 2.43 -17.37 -25.00
C ILE A 480 3.05 -16.67 -26.21
N PRO A 481 4.32 -16.22 -26.19
CA PRO A 481 4.91 -15.55 -27.35
C PRO A 481 5.00 -16.48 -28.57
N VAL A 482 5.39 -17.75 -28.37
CA VAL A 482 5.47 -18.75 -29.46
C VAL A 482 4.12 -18.95 -30.15
N TRP A 483 3.03 -19.05 -29.36
CA TRP A 483 1.69 -19.23 -29.91
C TRP A 483 1.18 -18.00 -30.64
N ILE A 484 1.42 -16.79 -30.10
CA ILE A 484 0.94 -15.54 -30.69
C ILE A 484 1.68 -15.22 -31.99
N GLU A 485 2.98 -15.53 -32.07
CA GLU A 485 3.82 -15.25 -33.23
C GLU A 485 3.40 -16.06 -34.47
N ASN A 486 3.17 -17.37 -34.30
CA ASN A 486 2.70 -18.24 -35.37
C ASN A 486 1.94 -19.48 -34.85
N PRO A 487 0.62 -19.37 -34.60
CA PRO A 487 -0.16 -20.47 -34.03
C PRO A 487 -0.27 -21.67 -35.00
N HIS A 488 -0.20 -21.43 -36.32
CA HIS A 488 -0.27 -22.48 -37.35
C HIS A 488 0.99 -23.37 -37.39
N ALA A 489 2.14 -22.87 -36.93
CA ALA A 489 3.36 -23.69 -36.84
C ALA A 489 3.23 -24.82 -35.80
N PHE A 490 2.45 -24.61 -34.74
CA PHE A 490 2.17 -25.64 -33.77
C PHE A 490 0.92 -26.44 -34.12
N ARG A 491 -0.16 -25.75 -34.52
CA ARG A 491 -1.42 -26.38 -34.91
C ARG A 491 -1.87 -25.85 -36.26
N PRO A 492 -1.57 -26.54 -37.37
CA PRO A 492 -1.94 -26.10 -38.72
C PRO A 492 -3.44 -25.79 -38.86
N THR A 493 -4.29 -26.55 -38.17
CA THR A 493 -5.76 -26.45 -38.20
C THR A 493 -6.36 -25.44 -37.21
N THR A 494 -5.53 -24.63 -36.53
CA THR A 494 -6.03 -23.59 -35.61
C THR A 494 -6.83 -22.52 -36.36
N LYS A 495 -7.90 -22.01 -35.73
CA LYS A 495 -8.68 -20.88 -36.26
C LYS A 495 -8.07 -19.51 -35.92
N MET A 496 -7.10 -19.48 -35.00
CA MET A 496 -6.42 -18.22 -34.63
C MET A 496 -5.52 -17.79 -35.78
N PRO A 497 -5.75 -16.61 -36.40
CA PRO A 497 -4.96 -16.16 -37.53
C PRO A 497 -3.55 -15.75 -37.10
N ARG A 498 -2.64 -15.64 -38.07
CA ARG A 498 -1.33 -15.02 -37.86
C ARG A 498 -1.43 -13.50 -38.01
N PHE A 499 -1.27 -12.77 -36.91
CA PHE A 499 -1.48 -11.31 -36.84
C PHE A 499 -0.30 -10.47 -37.38
N ARG A 500 0.77 -11.09 -37.90
CA ARG A 500 2.00 -10.41 -38.41
C ARG A 500 2.53 -9.34 -37.44
N LEU A 501 2.61 -9.70 -36.16
CA LEU A 501 3.03 -8.81 -35.08
C LEU A 501 4.56 -8.62 -35.09
N SER A 502 5.03 -7.44 -34.67
CA SER A 502 6.45 -7.21 -34.36
C SER A 502 6.86 -7.99 -33.09
N ARG A 503 8.17 -8.14 -32.88
CA ARG A 503 8.69 -8.81 -31.68
C ARG A 503 8.25 -8.09 -30.39
N GLU A 504 8.26 -6.76 -30.42
CA GLU A 504 7.84 -5.90 -29.32
C GLU A 504 6.34 -6.03 -29.06
N GLU A 505 5.52 -6.08 -30.11
CA GLU A 505 4.07 -6.30 -30.00
C GLU A 505 3.77 -7.69 -29.39
N VAL A 506 4.47 -8.74 -29.82
CA VAL A 506 4.33 -10.09 -29.25
C VAL A 506 4.69 -10.08 -27.77
N GLN A 507 5.79 -9.42 -27.39
CA GLN A 507 6.22 -9.31 -25.99
C GLN A 507 5.20 -8.53 -25.15
N ALA A 508 4.70 -7.41 -25.64
CA ALA A 508 3.74 -6.57 -24.94
C ALA A 508 2.41 -7.32 -24.69
N ILE A 509 1.84 -7.97 -25.72
CA ILE A 509 0.62 -8.77 -25.55
C ILE A 509 0.88 -9.95 -24.60
N SER A 510 2.03 -10.61 -24.73
CA SER A 510 2.37 -11.75 -23.87
C SER A 510 2.51 -11.33 -22.40
N ALA A 511 3.16 -10.19 -22.15
CA ALA A 511 3.31 -9.61 -20.83
C ALA A 511 1.94 -9.24 -20.25
N TYR A 512 1.12 -8.53 -21.03
CA TYR A 512 -0.25 -8.18 -20.62
C TYR A 512 -1.04 -9.41 -20.20
N LEU A 513 -1.14 -10.44 -21.05
CA LEU A 513 -1.87 -11.68 -20.77
C LEU A 513 -1.31 -12.42 -19.55
N TRP A 514 0.01 -12.53 -19.42
CA TRP A 514 0.63 -13.25 -18.32
C TRP A 514 0.42 -12.55 -16.96
N GLN A 515 0.46 -11.22 -16.96
CA GLN A 515 0.43 -10.42 -15.74
C GLN A 515 -0.96 -10.26 -15.16
N THR A 516 -1.96 -10.14 -16.04
CA THR A 516 -3.36 -9.94 -15.67
C THR A 516 -4.12 -11.25 -15.44
N ALA A 517 -3.55 -12.38 -15.86
CA ALA A 517 -4.09 -13.72 -15.58
C ALA A 517 -3.99 -14.14 -14.10
N LEU A 518 -4.85 -15.07 -13.72
CA LEU A 518 -4.91 -15.64 -12.38
C LEU A 518 -3.58 -16.29 -11.96
N ARG A 519 -3.27 -16.15 -10.67
CA ARG A 519 -2.01 -16.60 -10.06
C ARG A 519 -2.21 -17.71 -9.04
N ASP A 520 -3.42 -18.27 -8.96
CA ASP A 520 -3.75 -19.30 -8.00
C ASP A 520 -2.81 -20.51 -8.13
N PRO A 521 -2.40 -21.10 -7.00
CA PRO A 521 -1.63 -22.31 -7.03
C PRO A 521 -2.48 -23.45 -7.59
N LEU A 522 -1.94 -24.21 -8.53
CA LEU A 522 -2.55 -25.48 -8.94
C LEU A 522 -2.17 -26.58 -7.94
N PRO A 523 -3.12 -27.41 -7.49
CA PRO A 523 -2.80 -28.59 -6.71
C PRO A 523 -1.90 -29.53 -7.52
N THR A 524 -0.70 -29.82 -7.00
CA THR A 524 0.22 -30.77 -7.63
C THR A 524 -0.40 -32.15 -7.70
N GLN A 525 -0.33 -32.76 -8.88
CA GLN A 525 -0.87 -34.08 -9.16
C GLN A 525 0.25 -35.11 -9.15
N PRO A 526 -0.01 -36.34 -8.65
CA PRO A 526 0.97 -37.41 -8.77
C PRO A 526 1.24 -37.73 -10.24
N PRO A 527 2.46 -38.18 -10.58
CA PRO A 527 2.75 -38.63 -11.93
C PRO A 527 1.85 -39.81 -12.29
N GLY A 528 1.24 -39.75 -13.47
CA GLY A 528 0.40 -40.83 -14.00
C GLY A 528 1.22 -41.92 -14.68
N ASP A 529 0.62 -43.11 -14.84
CA ASP A 529 1.18 -44.20 -15.63
C ASP A 529 0.89 -43.94 -17.13
N PRO A 530 1.92 -43.72 -17.97
CA PRO A 530 1.73 -43.43 -19.39
C PRO A 530 1.16 -44.63 -20.17
N ILE A 531 1.44 -45.87 -19.76
CA ILE A 531 0.93 -47.09 -20.42
C ILE A 531 -0.57 -47.18 -20.18
N ARG A 532 -0.98 -47.07 -18.91
CA ARG A 532 -2.40 -47.06 -18.56
C ARG A 532 -3.14 -45.85 -19.13
N GLY A 533 -2.49 -44.69 -19.15
CA GLY A 533 -3.03 -43.47 -19.77
C GLY A 533 -3.31 -43.63 -21.26
N ARG A 534 -2.43 -44.31 -21.99
CA ARG A 534 -2.63 -44.66 -23.41
C ARG A 534 -3.85 -45.57 -23.58
N GLU A 535 -3.94 -46.65 -22.80
CA GLU A 535 -5.07 -47.58 -22.87
C GLU A 535 -6.40 -46.84 -22.61
N LEU A 536 -6.45 -45.97 -21.60
CA LEU A 536 -7.64 -45.15 -21.33
C LEU A 536 -7.97 -44.20 -22.48
N PHE A 537 -6.97 -43.57 -23.09
CA PHE A 537 -7.18 -42.68 -24.23
C PHE A 537 -7.77 -43.42 -25.44
N GLU A 538 -7.30 -44.64 -25.69
CA GLU A 538 -7.76 -45.49 -26.80
C GLU A 538 -9.15 -46.08 -26.54
N THR A 539 -9.47 -46.43 -25.28
CA THR A 539 -10.70 -47.17 -24.92
C THR A 539 -11.86 -46.31 -24.42
N ARG A 540 -11.61 -45.12 -23.86
CA ARG A 540 -12.66 -44.23 -23.31
C ARG A 540 -13.31 -43.31 -24.35
N GLY A 541 -13.02 -43.53 -25.63
CA GLY A 541 -13.61 -42.78 -26.74
C GLY A 541 -12.96 -41.42 -27.00
N CYS A 542 -11.80 -41.11 -26.39
CA CYS A 542 -11.09 -39.86 -26.65
C CYS A 542 -10.73 -39.72 -28.13
N LEU A 543 -10.32 -40.82 -28.77
CA LEU A 543 -10.01 -40.91 -30.20
C LEU A 543 -11.20 -40.67 -31.13
N ALA A 544 -12.45 -40.72 -30.64
CA ALA A 544 -13.61 -40.40 -31.48
C ALA A 544 -13.63 -38.92 -31.88
N CYS A 545 -13.14 -38.05 -31.00
CA CYS A 545 -13.10 -36.60 -31.22
C CYS A 545 -11.68 -36.09 -31.46
N HIS A 546 -10.69 -36.58 -30.70
CA HIS A 546 -9.30 -36.12 -30.74
C HIS A 546 -8.43 -37.03 -31.60
N SER A 547 -7.32 -36.47 -32.10
CA SER A 547 -6.29 -37.23 -32.80
C SER A 547 -4.95 -37.22 -32.05
N ILE A 548 -4.09 -38.20 -32.34
CA ILE A 548 -2.70 -38.28 -31.88
C ILE A 548 -1.80 -38.78 -33.02
N GLY A 549 -0.50 -38.50 -33.00
CA GLY A 549 0.43 -38.66 -34.12
C GLY A 549 0.41 -37.48 -35.10
N GLU A 550 1.44 -37.37 -35.92
CA GLU A 550 1.61 -36.32 -36.93
C GLU A 550 1.72 -36.91 -38.35
N GLY A 551 1.29 -36.14 -39.36
CA GLY A 551 1.35 -36.55 -40.77
C GLY A 551 0.62 -37.87 -41.04
N ALA A 552 1.31 -38.81 -41.69
CA ALA A 552 0.75 -40.12 -42.02
C ALA A 552 0.51 -41.02 -40.79
N GLN A 553 1.04 -40.66 -39.63
CA GLN A 553 0.87 -41.43 -38.38
C GLN A 553 -0.30 -40.92 -37.53
N THR A 554 -1.05 -39.92 -38.00
CA THR A 554 -2.19 -39.39 -37.25
C THR A 554 -3.34 -40.41 -37.20
N ILE A 555 -3.76 -40.77 -35.98
CA ILE A 555 -4.91 -41.62 -35.70
C ILE A 555 -5.96 -40.85 -34.88
N GLY A 556 -7.24 -41.21 -35.04
CA GLY A 556 -8.37 -40.59 -34.31
C GLY A 556 -9.13 -39.53 -35.11
N GLY A 557 -10.03 -38.82 -34.43
CA GLY A 557 -10.96 -37.86 -35.02
C GLY A 557 -10.35 -36.47 -35.24
N THR A 558 -10.90 -35.74 -36.21
CA THR A 558 -10.49 -34.36 -36.55
C THR A 558 -11.40 -33.29 -35.96
N PHE A 559 -12.45 -33.69 -35.23
CA PHE A 559 -13.42 -32.79 -34.62
C PHE A 559 -12.79 -31.91 -33.53
N ALA A 560 -11.91 -32.49 -32.71
CA ALA A 560 -11.21 -31.82 -31.63
C ALA A 560 -9.70 -31.70 -31.91
N ALA A 561 -8.95 -31.14 -30.96
CA ALA A 561 -7.52 -30.87 -31.16
C ALA A 561 -6.69 -32.16 -31.25
N ASN A 562 -5.67 -32.15 -32.11
CA ASN A 562 -4.58 -33.12 -32.03
C ASN A 562 -3.82 -32.90 -30.70
N LEU A 563 -3.66 -33.97 -29.92
CA LEU A 563 -3.10 -33.90 -28.56
C LEU A 563 -1.65 -34.37 -28.47
N SER A 564 -0.99 -34.75 -29.57
CA SER A 564 0.38 -35.30 -29.57
C SER A 564 1.38 -34.42 -28.82
N ARG A 565 1.25 -33.10 -28.99
CA ARG A 565 2.17 -32.10 -28.45
C ARG A 565 1.61 -31.33 -27.25
N VAL A 566 0.49 -31.78 -26.68
CA VAL A 566 -0.21 -31.04 -25.62
C VAL A 566 0.67 -30.83 -24.39
N GLY A 567 1.51 -31.81 -24.05
CA GLY A 567 2.41 -31.76 -22.89
C GLY A 567 3.57 -30.77 -23.02
N GLU A 568 3.91 -30.36 -24.24
CA GLU A 568 4.92 -29.32 -24.46
C GLU A 568 4.42 -27.97 -23.93
N LYS A 569 3.14 -27.67 -24.14
CA LYS A 569 2.51 -26.37 -23.91
C LYS A 569 1.77 -26.26 -22.57
N VAL A 570 1.04 -27.31 -22.19
CA VAL A 570 0.10 -27.27 -21.07
C VAL A 570 0.77 -27.77 -19.79
N ASN A 571 0.47 -27.12 -18.66
CA ASN A 571 0.87 -27.59 -17.33
C ASN A 571 0.17 -28.93 -17.00
N TYR A 572 0.92 -29.93 -16.50
CA TYR A 572 0.38 -31.26 -16.19
C TYR A 572 -0.74 -31.22 -15.15
N ASP A 573 -0.56 -30.50 -14.05
CA ASP A 573 -1.54 -30.37 -12.98
C ASP A 573 -2.83 -29.72 -13.49
N TYR A 574 -2.71 -28.71 -14.35
CA TYR A 574 -3.84 -28.10 -15.03
C TYR A 574 -4.56 -29.09 -15.93
N LEU A 575 -3.82 -29.89 -16.70
CA LEU A 575 -4.37 -30.86 -17.63
C LEU A 575 -5.18 -31.94 -16.90
N VAL A 576 -4.67 -32.46 -15.78
CA VAL A 576 -5.39 -33.42 -14.94
C VAL A 576 -6.67 -32.81 -14.38
N ARG A 577 -6.61 -31.59 -13.82
CA ARG A 577 -7.80 -30.86 -13.33
C ARG A 577 -8.84 -30.68 -14.45
N TRP A 578 -8.37 -30.27 -15.63
CA TRP A 578 -9.22 -30.00 -16.78
C TRP A 578 -9.89 -31.27 -17.32
N ILE A 579 -9.18 -32.40 -17.38
CA ILE A 579 -9.74 -33.70 -17.79
C ILE A 579 -10.78 -34.17 -16.77
N HIS A 580 -10.53 -33.97 -15.48
CA HIS A 580 -11.47 -34.34 -14.42
C HIS A 580 -12.77 -33.52 -14.50
N ASN A 581 -12.66 -32.20 -14.64
CA ASN A 581 -13.81 -31.32 -14.77
C ASN A 581 -13.49 -30.08 -15.62
N PRO A 582 -13.82 -30.07 -16.92
CA PRO A 582 -13.53 -28.93 -17.80
C PRO A 582 -14.42 -27.71 -17.51
N ARG A 583 -15.44 -27.85 -16.64
CA ARG A 583 -16.34 -26.76 -16.22
C ARG A 583 -15.89 -26.11 -14.91
N GLU A 584 -14.89 -26.68 -14.23
CA GLU A 584 -14.33 -26.12 -13.01
C GLU A 584 -13.71 -24.75 -13.29
N ARG A 585 -14.04 -23.75 -12.47
CA ARG A 585 -13.49 -22.40 -12.57
C ARG A 585 -12.62 -22.11 -11.37
N THR A 586 -11.47 -21.47 -11.61
CA THR A 586 -10.53 -21.13 -10.53
C THR A 586 -11.08 -20.00 -9.64
N ARG A 587 -11.55 -18.90 -10.25
CA ARG A 587 -12.17 -17.77 -9.54
C ARG A 587 -13.35 -17.17 -10.30
N PRO A 588 -14.43 -16.83 -9.61
CA PRO A 588 -15.49 -16.00 -10.19
C PRO A 588 -15.08 -14.54 -10.31
N TYR A 589 -15.58 -13.90 -11.37
CA TYR A 589 -15.44 -12.47 -11.54
C TYR A 589 -16.56 -11.73 -10.80
N CYS A 590 -16.22 -10.72 -10.02
CA CYS A 590 -17.17 -9.81 -9.40
C CYS A 590 -17.28 -8.53 -10.24
N PRO A 591 -18.41 -8.28 -10.92
CA PRO A 591 -18.58 -7.08 -11.70
C PRO A 591 -18.57 -5.79 -10.86
N ASN A 592 -19.08 -5.84 -9.62
CA ASN A 592 -19.12 -4.67 -8.73
C ASN A 592 -17.71 -4.22 -8.32
N GLU A 593 -16.84 -5.16 -8.01
CA GLU A 593 -15.45 -4.88 -7.65
C GLU A 593 -14.53 -4.81 -8.88
N ARG A 594 -15.03 -5.24 -10.04
CA ARG A 594 -14.30 -5.36 -11.31
C ARG A 594 -13.01 -6.18 -11.19
N ARG A 595 -13.03 -7.22 -10.36
CA ARG A 595 -11.92 -8.15 -10.16
C ARG A 595 -12.42 -9.55 -9.85
N ASP A 596 -11.50 -10.51 -9.89
CA ASP A 596 -11.74 -11.85 -9.39
C ASP A 596 -11.71 -11.91 -7.86
N ILE A 597 -12.67 -12.65 -7.31
CA ILE A 597 -12.81 -12.86 -5.86
C ILE A 597 -12.36 -14.28 -5.49
N GLY A 598 -11.72 -14.41 -4.34
CA GLY A 598 -11.16 -15.67 -3.86
C GLY A 598 -11.67 -16.07 -2.47
N PRO A 599 -11.22 -17.22 -1.94
CA PRO A 599 -11.54 -17.67 -0.58
C PRO A 599 -11.29 -16.63 0.50
N GLU A 600 -10.27 -15.79 0.33
CA GLU A 600 -9.92 -14.68 1.22
C GLU A 600 -11.03 -13.63 1.33
N ASP A 601 -11.78 -13.38 0.26
CA ASP A 601 -12.87 -12.40 0.25
C ASP A 601 -14.11 -12.93 0.99
N TYR A 602 -14.33 -14.24 0.90
CA TYR A 602 -15.39 -14.94 1.64
C TYR A 602 -15.05 -15.04 3.14
N ALA A 603 -13.80 -15.36 3.46
CA ALA A 603 -13.31 -15.45 4.84
C ALA A 603 -13.43 -14.13 5.61
N LYS A 604 -13.17 -12.99 4.96
CA LYS A 604 -13.37 -11.65 5.56
C LYS A 604 -14.80 -11.40 6.04
N ARG A 605 -15.79 -12.12 5.49
CA ARG A 605 -17.20 -12.03 5.90
C ARG A 605 -17.69 -13.25 6.69
N GLY A 606 -16.79 -14.15 7.09
CA GLY A 606 -17.15 -15.39 7.80
C GLY A 606 -17.96 -16.37 6.96
N LEU A 607 -17.83 -16.32 5.62
CA LEU A 607 -18.56 -17.19 4.70
C LEU A 607 -17.66 -18.30 4.12
N PRO A 608 -18.19 -19.51 3.86
CA PRO A 608 -17.45 -20.55 3.16
C PRO A 608 -17.29 -20.19 1.67
N PHE A 609 -16.13 -20.48 1.10
CA PHE A 609 -15.91 -20.31 -0.34
C PHE A 609 -16.77 -21.33 -1.12
N ARG A 610 -17.90 -20.86 -1.63
CA ARG A 610 -18.78 -21.61 -2.52
C ARG A 610 -19.16 -20.72 -3.69
N PHE A 611 -18.78 -21.14 -4.89
CA PHE A 611 -19.18 -20.48 -6.12
C PHE A 611 -19.58 -21.53 -7.16
N ASP A 612 -20.88 -21.72 -7.28
CA ASP A 612 -21.51 -22.61 -8.26
C ASP A 612 -22.73 -21.92 -8.87
N LEU A 613 -23.46 -22.60 -9.76
CA LEU A 613 -24.64 -22.04 -10.43
C LEU A 613 -25.81 -21.73 -9.49
N ASN A 614 -25.77 -22.22 -8.25
CA ASN A 614 -26.78 -21.98 -7.22
C ASN A 614 -26.30 -20.91 -6.20
N HIS A 615 -25.00 -20.65 -6.12
CA HIS A 615 -24.36 -19.66 -5.24
C HIS A 615 -23.70 -18.55 -6.08
N SER A 616 -24.53 -17.81 -6.82
CA SER A 616 -24.08 -16.87 -7.84
C SER A 616 -23.86 -15.43 -7.32
N LYS A 617 -23.91 -15.23 -6.00
CA LYS A 617 -23.68 -13.94 -5.34
C LYS A 617 -22.33 -13.96 -4.63
N CYS A 618 -21.58 -12.88 -4.83
CA CYS A 618 -20.33 -12.68 -4.14
C CYS A 618 -20.57 -12.04 -2.76
N PRO A 619 -19.73 -12.27 -1.75
CA PRO A 619 -19.88 -11.67 -0.41
C PRO A 619 -20.04 -10.14 -0.41
N SER A 620 -19.41 -9.46 -1.37
CA SER A 620 -19.50 -8.00 -1.53
C SER A 620 -20.72 -7.52 -2.31
N CYS A 621 -21.43 -8.43 -2.97
CA CYS A 621 -22.58 -8.17 -3.80
C CYS A 621 -23.90 -8.27 -3.02
N GLY A 622 -23.86 -8.81 -1.80
CA GLY A 622 -25.02 -9.33 -1.07
C GLY A 622 -25.14 -10.82 -1.32
#